data_AF-A0A1C3WD86-F1
#
_entry.id   AF-A0A1C3WD86-F1
#
_cell.length_a   1.000
_cell.length_b   1.000
_cell.length_c   1.000
_cell.angle_alpha   90.00
_cell.angle_beta   90.00
_cell.angle_gamma   90.00
#
_symmetry.space_group_name_H-M   'P 1'
#
loop_
_entity.id
_entity.type
_entity.pdbx_description
1 polymer ?
#
loop_
_entity_poly.entity_id
_entity_poly.type
_entity_poly.pdbx_seq_one_letter_code
_entity_poly.pdbx_strand_id
1 'polypeptide(L)'
;MVGKRIRVNATYTDLFGANENVTSAATATVAAASATTTLFTTQTPVITNASDGVGYELGMRFTSDTSGSIQAIRYYKAPSETGTHIGHIWSATGQELATVTFTNEGASGWQQQALATPLTIQAGTTYIVSVNINSNYVSTTQGFASA
;
A
#
# COMPACT_ATOMS: atom_id res chain seq x y z
N MET A 1 -16.23 -9.18 10.58
CA MET A 1 -17.34 -10.11 10.90
C MET A 1 -16.77 -11.52 11.01
N VAL A 2 -16.67 -12.05 12.24
CA VAL A 2 -16.20 -13.42 12.54
C VAL A 2 -17.43 -14.32 12.68
N GLY A 3 -17.40 -15.54 12.12
CA GLY A 3 -18.43 -16.55 12.47
C GLY A 3 -19.09 -17.34 11.34
N LYS A 4 -18.50 -17.49 10.14
CA LYS A 4 -19.07 -18.43 9.17
C LYS A 4 -18.50 -19.84 9.39
N ARG A 5 -19.35 -20.72 9.94
CA ARG A 5 -19.10 -22.16 10.08
C ARG A 5 -18.92 -22.79 8.70
N ILE A 6 -17.75 -23.36 8.42
CA ILE A 6 -17.53 -24.23 7.26
C ILE A 6 -18.02 -25.62 7.65
N ARG A 7 -18.98 -26.17 6.90
CA ARG A 7 -19.40 -27.57 7.00
C ARG A 7 -18.68 -28.36 5.92
N VAL A 8 -17.85 -29.31 6.31
CA VAL A 8 -17.25 -30.30 5.41
C VAL A 8 -18.01 -31.61 5.63
N ASN A 9 -18.74 -32.08 4.62
CA ASN A 9 -19.34 -33.41 4.63
C ASN A 9 -18.42 -34.34 3.83
N ALA A 10 -17.74 -35.26 4.50
CA ALA A 10 -17.04 -36.37 3.86
C ALA A 10 -17.84 -37.66 4.10
N THR A 11 -18.16 -38.39 3.03
CA THR A 11 -18.74 -39.74 3.11
C THR A 11 -17.71 -40.74 2.62
N TYR A 12 -17.30 -41.67 3.48
CA TYR A 12 -16.50 -42.84 3.11
C TYR A 12 -17.23 -44.10 3.62
N THR A 13 -17.23 -45.15 2.80
CA THR A 13 -17.76 -46.48 3.16
C THR A 13 -16.60 -47.46 3.20
N ASP A 14 -16.29 -48.00 4.37
CA ASP A 14 -15.40 -49.15 4.57
C ASP A 14 -16.19 -50.36 5.14
N LEU A 15 -15.62 -51.55 4.99
CA LEU A 15 -16.16 -52.86 5.38
C LEU A 15 -16.33 -53.08 6.90
N PHE A 16 -16.01 -52.10 7.75
CA PHE A 16 -16.06 -52.21 9.23
C PHE A 16 -17.24 -51.48 9.92
N GLY A 17 -18.18 -50.91 9.17
CA GLY A 17 -19.45 -50.38 9.71
C GLY A 17 -19.53 -48.85 9.82
N ALA A 18 -20.72 -48.35 10.16
CA ALA A 18 -21.11 -46.94 9.97
C ALA A 18 -20.64 -45.94 11.05
N ASN A 19 -19.85 -46.37 12.04
CA ASN A 19 -19.44 -45.54 13.18
C ASN A 19 -17.92 -45.50 13.32
N GLU A 20 -17.26 -44.75 12.45
CA GLU A 20 -15.84 -44.43 12.59
C GLU A 20 -15.64 -42.99 13.06
N ASN A 21 -14.81 -42.80 14.07
CA ASN A 21 -14.52 -41.48 14.62
C ASN A 21 -13.32 -40.88 13.86
N VAL A 22 -13.58 -40.18 12.76
CA VAL A 22 -12.54 -39.50 11.99
C VAL A 22 -12.21 -38.16 12.65
N THR A 23 -11.15 -38.12 13.44
CA THR A 23 -10.62 -36.88 14.04
C THR A 23 -9.65 -36.21 13.07
N SER A 24 -10.05 -35.07 12.50
CA SER A 24 -9.15 -34.18 11.77
C SER A 24 -8.62 -33.10 12.72
N ALA A 25 -7.31 -33.01 12.88
CA ALA A 25 -6.70 -31.92 13.64
C ALA A 25 -6.78 -30.62 12.82
N ALA A 26 -7.31 -29.55 13.40
CA ALA A 26 -7.28 -28.22 12.78
C ALA A 26 -5.83 -27.73 12.70
N THR A 27 -5.21 -27.80 11.52
CA THR A 27 -3.78 -27.48 11.33
C THR A 27 -3.49 -26.04 10.93
N ALA A 28 -4.48 -25.15 10.81
CA ALA A 28 -4.22 -23.76 10.46
C ALA A 28 -5.22 -22.77 11.08
N THR A 29 -4.69 -21.68 11.60
CA THR A 29 -5.45 -20.48 11.92
C THR A 29 -5.88 -19.81 10.61
N VAL A 30 -7.17 -19.51 10.47
CA VAL A 30 -7.67 -18.68 9.36
C VAL A 30 -7.33 -17.24 9.70
N ALA A 31 -6.25 -16.70 9.10
CA ALA A 31 -5.91 -15.29 9.25
C ALA A 31 -7.05 -14.43 8.66
N ALA A 32 -7.52 -13.44 9.42
CA ALA A 32 -8.46 -12.46 8.89
C ALA A 32 -7.78 -11.68 7.75
N ALA A 33 -8.44 -11.58 6.60
CA ALA A 33 -7.97 -10.71 5.53
C ALA A 33 -8.06 -9.24 5.99
N SER A 34 -6.92 -8.61 6.25
CA SER A 34 -6.85 -7.17 6.48
C SER A 34 -7.12 -6.44 5.17
N ALA A 35 -8.07 -5.51 5.18
CA ALA A 35 -8.32 -4.65 4.01
C ALA A 35 -7.20 -3.61 3.89
N THR A 36 -6.43 -3.69 2.81
CA THR A 36 -5.45 -2.64 2.47
C THR A 36 -6.19 -1.46 1.84
N THR A 37 -5.95 -0.25 2.36
CA THR A 37 -6.48 0.99 1.78
C THR A 37 -5.34 1.75 1.09
N THR A 38 -5.63 2.38 -0.03
CA THR A 38 -4.68 3.25 -0.75
C THR A 38 -5.31 4.63 -0.93
N LEU A 39 -4.58 5.70 -0.61
CA LEU A 39 -5.07 7.07 -0.71
C LEU A 39 -5.47 7.43 -2.14
N PHE A 40 -4.64 7.06 -3.11
CA PHE A 40 -4.94 7.19 -4.53
C PHE A 40 -5.00 5.82 -5.19
N THR A 41 -6.09 5.55 -5.88
CA THR A 41 -6.38 4.27 -6.52
C THR A 41 -6.06 4.34 -8.00
N THR A 42 -6.92 4.98 -8.78
CA THR A 42 -6.89 5.05 -10.24
C THR A 42 -6.81 6.49 -10.75
N GLN A 43 -6.69 7.49 -9.86
CA GLN A 43 -6.58 8.89 -10.26
C GLN A 43 -5.36 9.08 -11.16
N THR A 44 -5.56 9.80 -12.26
CA THR A 44 -4.51 10.16 -13.21
C THR A 44 -4.33 11.67 -13.18
N PRO A 45 -3.09 12.18 -13.10
CA PRO A 45 -2.83 13.61 -13.15
C PRO A 45 -3.29 14.24 -14.46
N VAL A 46 -3.73 15.50 -14.41
CA VAL A 46 -4.17 16.27 -15.60
C VAL A 46 -2.95 16.68 -16.44
N ILE A 47 -1.91 17.18 -15.78
CA ILE A 47 -0.62 17.47 -16.40
C ILE A 47 0.26 16.24 -16.18
N THR A 48 0.65 15.59 -17.27
CA THR A 48 1.29 14.26 -17.23
C THR A 48 2.80 14.28 -17.46
N ASN A 49 3.38 15.40 -17.91
CA ASN A 49 4.81 15.48 -18.21
C ASN A 49 5.32 16.94 -18.21
N ALA A 50 5.20 17.65 -17.08
CA ALA A 50 5.82 18.96 -16.92
C ALA A 50 7.31 18.84 -16.57
N SER A 51 8.10 19.85 -16.91
CA SER A 51 9.51 19.93 -16.54
C SER A 51 9.99 21.39 -16.58
N ASP A 52 10.79 21.75 -15.59
CA ASP A 52 11.63 22.95 -15.54
C ASP A 52 13.12 22.55 -15.41
N GLY A 53 13.44 21.25 -15.49
CA GLY A 53 14.79 20.70 -15.39
C GLY A 53 15.36 20.66 -13.98
N VAL A 54 14.54 20.91 -12.95
CA VAL A 54 14.99 20.93 -11.55
C VAL A 54 14.48 19.70 -10.79
N GLY A 55 15.34 19.13 -9.95
CA GLY A 55 14.96 18.07 -9.04
C GLY A 55 14.24 18.62 -7.81
N TYR A 56 13.15 17.97 -7.41
CA TYR A 56 12.33 18.37 -6.27
C TYR A 56 11.98 17.17 -5.38
N GLU A 57 11.58 17.46 -4.15
CA GLU A 57 10.94 16.49 -3.26
C GLU A 57 9.43 16.78 -3.24
N LEU A 58 8.64 15.93 -3.88
CA LEU A 58 7.19 16.11 -3.98
C LEU A 58 6.47 15.21 -3.00
N GLY A 59 5.50 15.76 -2.27
CA GLY A 59 4.81 15.00 -1.25
C GLY A 59 3.47 15.55 -0.84
N MET A 60 2.82 14.83 0.07
CA MET A 60 1.57 15.22 0.69
C MET A 60 1.59 14.93 2.18
N ARG A 61 0.80 15.71 2.90
CA ARG A 61 0.48 15.45 4.31
C ARG A 61 -0.81 14.63 4.38
N PHE A 62 -0.85 13.65 5.27
CA PHE A 62 -2.04 12.86 5.53
C PHE A 62 -2.19 12.56 7.02
N THR A 63 -3.42 12.23 7.40
CA THR A 63 -3.81 11.75 8.73
C THR A 63 -4.67 10.51 8.55
N SER A 64 -4.61 9.59 9.50
CA SER A 64 -5.48 8.42 9.52
C SER A 64 -6.43 8.50 10.71
N ASP A 65 -7.70 8.17 10.52
CA ASP A 65 -8.68 8.09 11.62
C ASP A 65 -8.56 6.79 12.43
N THR A 66 -7.76 5.83 11.94
CA THR A 66 -7.53 4.55 12.59
C THR A 66 -6.03 4.25 12.67
N SER A 67 -5.58 3.67 13.78
CA SER A 67 -4.22 3.16 13.89
C SER A 67 -4.01 1.99 12.94
N GLY A 68 -2.83 1.88 12.34
CA GLY A 68 -2.57 0.88 11.31
C GLY A 68 -1.10 0.78 10.95
N SER A 69 -0.80 0.19 9.80
CA SER A 69 0.54 0.14 9.25
C SER A 69 0.59 0.59 7.79
N ILE A 70 1.61 1.37 7.47
CA ILE A 70 1.95 1.71 6.10
C ILE A 70 2.82 0.58 5.56
N GLN A 71 2.38 -0.03 4.46
CA GLN A 71 3.06 -1.19 3.86
C GLN A 71 3.83 -0.83 2.58
N ALA A 72 3.44 0.25 1.90
CA ALA A 72 4.02 0.65 0.63
C ALA A 72 3.86 2.15 0.40
N ILE A 73 4.75 2.71 -0.42
CA ILE A 73 4.62 4.05 -0.98
C ILE A 73 4.24 3.92 -2.45
N ARG A 74 3.36 4.80 -2.92
CA ARG A 74 3.02 4.96 -4.33
C ARG A 74 3.26 6.39 -4.77
N TYR A 75 3.72 6.55 -5.99
CA TYR A 75 3.74 7.85 -6.68
C TYR A 75 3.40 7.65 -8.16
N TYR A 76 3.00 8.72 -8.84
CA TYR A 76 2.70 8.68 -10.26
C TYR A 76 3.88 9.23 -11.06
N LYS A 77 4.50 8.37 -11.87
CA LYS A 77 5.69 8.70 -12.67
C LYS A 77 5.30 9.33 -14.01
N ALA A 78 5.95 10.45 -14.34
CA ALA A 78 5.83 11.07 -15.66
C ALA A 78 6.57 10.25 -16.73
N PRO A 79 6.12 10.22 -18.00
CA PRO A 79 6.75 9.43 -19.06
C PRO A 79 8.22 9.71 -19.34
N SER A 80 8.67 10.94 -19.10
CA SER A 80 10.07 11.35 -19.32
C SER A 80 10.87 11.43 -18.02
N GLU A 81 10.28 11.02 -16.90
CA GLU A 81 11.00 10.98 -15.62
C GLU A 81 11.89 9.73 -15.56
N THR A 82 13.17 9.95 -15.29
CA THR A 82 14.20 8.91 -15.28
C THR A 82 15.19 9.13 -14.15
N GLY A 83 15.90 8.08 -13.76
CA GLY A 83 16.81 8.11 -12.63
C GLY A 83 16.27 7.32 -11.45
N THR A 84 16.89 7.52 -10.28
CA THR A 84 16.52 6.84 -9.04
C THR A 84 15.43 7.63 -8.34
N HIS A 85 14.40 6.93 -7.88
CA HIS A 85 13.35 7.48 -7.03
C HIS A 85 13.41 6.84 -5.65
N ILE A 86 13.33 7.66 -4.62
CA ILE A 86 13.39 7.31 -3.22
C ILE A 86 12.16 7.95 -2.58
N GLY A 87 11.34 7.12 -1.96
CA GLY A 87 10.19 7.56 -1.18
C GLY A 87 10.54 7.63 0.29
N HIS A 88 10.03 8.66 0.95
CA HIS A 88 10.23 8.91 2.36
C HIS A 88 8.90 9.08 3.08
N ILE A 89 8.87 8.69 4.34
CA ILE A 89 7.78 8.98 5.27
C ILE A 89 8.36 9.75 6.44
N TRP A 90 7.75 10.86 6.78
CA TRP A 90 8.19 11.78 7.82
C TRP A 90 7.12 11.97 8.88
N SER A 91 7.56 12.30 10.10
CA SER A 91 6.71 12.92 11.09
C SER A 91 6.31 14.33 10.66
N ALA A 92 5.26 14.89 11.28
CA ALA A 92 4.91 16.30 11.10
C ALA A 92 6.03 17.28 11.51
N THR A 93 6.99 16.84 12.32
CA THR A 93 8.15 17.62 12.76
C THR A 93 9.37 17.46 11.84
N GLY A 94 9.26 16.69 10.75
CA GLY A 94 10.33 16.48 9.78
C GLY A 94 11.34 15.39 10.16
N GLN A 95 11.01 14.52 11.12
CA GLN A 95 11.83 13.33 11.39
C GLN A 95 11.52 12.24 10.39
N GLU A 96 12.55 11.64 9.78
CA GLU A 96 12.38 10.52 8.86
C GLU A 96 12.00 9.26 9.64
N LEU A 97 10.89 8.63 9.25
CA LEU A 97 10.33 7.43 9.87
C LEU A 97 10.54 6.19 9.03
N ALA A 98 10.55 6.34 7.70
CA ALA A 98 10.83 5.27 6.76
C ALA A 98 11.35 5.81 5.43
N THR A 99 12.15 5.00 4.75
CA THR A 99 12.65 5.26 3.40
C THR A 99 12.55 4.01 2.54
N VAL A 100 12.40 4.19 1.23
CA VAL A 100 12.38 3.10 0.27
C VAL A 100 12.86 3.54 -1.11
N THR A 101 13.79 2.81 -1.70
CA THR A 101 14.19 3.00 -3.09
C THR A 101 13.22 2.26 -4.01
N PHE A 102 12.64 2.96 -4.98
CA PHE A 102 11.82 2.34 -6.01
C PHE A 102 12.72 1.56 -6.97
N THR A 103 12.33 0.31 -7.23
CA THR A 103 13.04 -0.57 -8.14
C THR A 103 12.08 -1.15 -9.17
N ASN A 104 12.60 -1.50 -10.35
CA ASN A 104 11.82 -2.14 -11.41
C ASN A 104 10.59 -1.32 -11.86
N GLU A 105 10.77 0.00 -11.97
CA GLU A 105 9.72 0.95 -12.31
C GLU A 105 9.31 0.86 -13.79
N GLY A 106 8.04 1.14 -14.06
CA GLY A 106 7.52 1.29 -15.41
C GLY A 106 7.97 2.59 -16.10
N ALA A 107 7.62 2.69 -17.39
CA ALA A 107 7.89 3.89 -18.19
C ALA A 107 7.09 5.12 -17.71
N SER A 108 5.86 4.92 -17.22
CA SER A 108 5.01 5.98 -16.66
C SER A 108 3.90 5.37 -15.79
N GLY A 109 3.14 6.22 -15.11
CA GLY A 109 1.98 5.83 -14.34
C GLY A 109 2.30 5.51 -12.89
N TRP A 110 1.34 4.92 -12.18
CA TRP A 110 1.50 4.57 -10.78
C TRP A 110 2.61 3.55 -10.56
N GLN A 111 3.64 3.97 -9.82
CA GLN A 111 4.67 3.10 -9.28
C GLN A 111 4.34 2.80 -7.83
N GLN A 112 4.63 1.57 -7.39
CA GLN A 112 4.45 1.15 -6.00
C GLN A 112 5.69 0.40 -5.54
N GLN A 113 6.16 0.73 -4.35
CA GLN A 113 7.22 -0.02 -3.69
C GLN A 113 6.84 -0.31 -2.25
N ALA A 114 6.94 -1.58 -1.86
CA ALA A 114 6.70 -2.02 -0.49
C ALA A 114 7.86 -1.58 0.42
N LEU A 115 7.54 -1.20 1.64
CA LEU A 115 8.52 -0.96 2.70
C LEU A 115 9.11 -2.29 3.15
N ALA A 116 10.42 -2.34 3.40
CA ALA A 116 11.07 -3.54 3.95
C ALA A 116 10.54 -3.90 5.35
N THR A 117 10.14 -2.89 6.13
CA THR A 117 9.46 -3.05 7.42
C THR A 117 8.23 -2.16 7.43
N PRO A 118 7.02 -2.71 7.61
CA PRO A 118 5.82 -1.89 7.71
C PRO A 118 5.93 -0.86 8.83
N LEU A 119 5.56 0.39 8.56
CA LEU A 119 5.62 1.48 9.53
C LEU A 119 4.28 1.59 10.27
N THR A 120 4.28 1.35 11.58
CA THR A 120 3.09 1.54 12.42
C THR A 120 2.75 3.02 12.57
N ILE A 121 1.48 3.37 12.37
CA ILE A 121 0.94 4.72 12.53
C ILE A 121 -0.20 4.77 13.53
N GLN A 122 -0.36 5.92 14.17
CA GLN A 122 -1.43 6.16 15.15
C GLN A 122 -2.57 6.98 14.52
N ALA A 123 -3.80 6.71 14.97
CA ALA A 123 -4.96 7.53 14.62
C ALA A 123 -4.76 8.99 15.06
N GLY A 124 -5.24 9.94 14.25
CA GLY A 124 -5.16 11.37 14.51
C GLY A 124 -3.76 11.99 14.38
N THR A 125 -2.73 11.19 14.07
CA THR A 125 -1.37 11.69 13.90
C THR A 125 -1.12 12.10 12.45
N THR A 126 -0.48 13.26 12.29
CA THR A 126 -0.09 13.81 10.99
C THR A 126 1.25 13.22 10.54
N TYR A 127 1.26 12.73 9.31
CA TYR A 127 2.45 12.22 8.63
C TYR A 127 2.60 12.89 7.26
N ILE A 128 3.82 12.85 6.73
CA ILE A 128 4.14 13.35 5.39
C ILE A 128 4.73 12.20 4.61
N VAL A 129 4.29 12.02 3.37
CA VAL A 129 4.91 11.11 2.41
C VAL A 129 5.46 11.94 1.26
N SER A 130 6.67 11.63 0.81
CA SER A 130 7.30 12.32 -0.31
C SER A 130 8.12 11.37 -1.18
N VAL A 131 8.36 11.76 -2.42
CA VAL A 131 9.24 11.07 -3.37
C VAL A 131 10.01 12.12 -4.15
N ASN A 132 11.31 11.87 -4.38
CA ASN A 132 12.10 12.76 -5.22
C ASN A 132 11.70 12.65 -6.70
N ILE A 133 11.87 13.73 -7.43
CA ILE A 133 11.86 13.77 -8.89
C ILE A 133 13.20 14.34 -9.36
N ASN A 134 13.65 13.89 -10.53
CA ASN A 134 14.93 14.30 -11.11
C ASN A 134 14.74 15.46 -12.08
N SER A 135 13.69 15.43 -12.92
CA SER A 135 13.46 16.51 -13.90
C SER A 135 12.01 16.73 -14.32
N ASN A 136 11.17 15.70 -14.27
CA ASN A 136 9.83 15.69 -14.84
C ASN A 136 8.79 15.28 -13.80
N TYR A 137 7.67 15.99 -13.81
CA TYR A 137 6.61 15.77 -12.85
C TYR A 137 5.23 15.80 -13.45
N VAL A 138 4.32 15.25 -12.67
CA VAL A 138 2.89 15.26 -12.91
C VAL A 138 2.21 16.20 -11.93
N SER A 139 1.12 16.83 -12.35
CA SER A 139 0.39 17.77 -11.50
C SER A 139 -1.09 17.78 -11.83
N THR A 140 -1.90 17.99 -10.80
CA THR A 140 -3.31 18.34 -10.92
C THR A 140 -3.56 19.56 -10.06
N THR A 141 -3.91 20.67 -10.69
CA THR A 141 -4.28 21.89 -9.98
C THR A 141 -5.49 21.60 -9.09
N GLN A 142 -5.38 21.92 -7.80
CA GLN A 142 -6.38 21.59 -6.77
C GLN A 142 -6.69 20.08 -6.65
N GLY A 143 -5.72 19.20 -6.90
CA GLY A 143 -5.92 17.75 -6.89
C GLY A 143 -6.43 17.13 -5.58
N PHE A 144 -6.30 17.84 -4.45
CA PHE A 144 -6.85 17.41 -3.15
C PHE A 144 -8.26 17.94 -2.86
N ALA A 145 -8.82 18.82 -3.70
CA ALA A 145 -10.16 19.37 -3.48
C ALA A 145 -11.28 18.36 -3.74
N SER A 146 -10.98 17.24 -4.40
CA SER A 146 -11.89 16.13 -4.67
C SER A 146 -11.53 14.84 -3.94
N ALA A 147 -10.62 14.92 -2.97
CA ALA A 147 -10.14 13.78 -2.19
C ALA A 147 -11.01 13.53 -0.95
#